data_AF-A0A933AGZ4-F1
#
_entry.id   AF-A0A933AGZ4-F1
#
_cell.length_a   1.000
_cell.length_b   1.000
_cell.length_c   1.000
_cell.angle_alpha   90.00
_cell.angle_beta   90.00
_cell.angle_gamma   90.00
#
_symmetry.space_group_name_H-M   'P 1'
#
loop_
_entity.id
_entity.type
_entity.pdbx_description
1 polymer ?
#
loop_
_entity_poly.entity_id
_entity_poly.type
_entity_poly.pdbx_seq_one_letter_code
_entity_poly.pdbx_strand_id
1 'polypeptide(L)'
;MPRPARRRDVRQKSRGISPYIFLSIGAVAIVAIALGVTLVNQARSPGEAVPLMPAQFRNAHTWLGISMDSNEKGENIPYTTDPPTHGPHTTFLAAWGVHKDPVPRAILIHNMEDGGVVIWYSPTLAPVDTIKKLTEITQRYPKHVVLTPYPPLTTPIVLTAWERILRLDNLDEGKTVEFINAYQGIDHHAR
;
A
#
# COMPACT_ATOMS: atom_id res chain seq x y z
N MET A 1 -16.94 23.32 -88.50
CA MET A 1 -16.57 22.23 -87.57
C MET A 1 -16.45 22.80 -86.16
N PRO A 2 -17.21 22.34 -85.15
CA PRO A 2 -17.08 22.83 -83.78
C PRO A 2 -15.99 22.04 -83.02
N ARG A 3 -15.15 22.74 -82.25
CA ARG A 3 -14.15 22.14 -81.35
C ARG A 3 -14.83 21.52 -80.12
N PRO A 4 -14.41 20.34 -79.62
CA PRO A 4 -14.99 19.79 -78.40
C PRO A 4 -14.49 20.55 -77.17
N ALA A 5 -15.41 20.87 -76.26
CA ALA A 5 -15.11 21.50 -74.99
C ALA A 5 -14.41 20.50 -74.06
N ARG A 6 -13.24 20.89 -73.53
CA ARG A 6 -12.44 20.10 -72.59
C ARG A 6 -13.10 20.14 -71.21
N ARG A 7 -13.81 19.08 -70.81
CA ARG A 7 -14.23 18.89 -69.42
C ARG A 7 -12.99 18.84 -68.53
N ARG A 8 -12.85 19.82 -67.63
CA ARG A 8 -11.87 19.76 -66.54
C ARG A 8 -12.52 18.95 -65.41
N ASP A 9 -12.07 17.72 -65.23
CA ASP A 9 -12.34 16.97 -64.01
C ASP A 9 -11.62 17.67 -62.86
N VAL A 10 -12.38 18.41 -62.06
CA VAL A 10 -11.92 18.91 -60.76
C VAL A 10 -11.87 17.69 -59.85
N ARG A 11 -10.72 17.01 -59.83
CA ARG A 11 -10.43 15.93 -58.89
C ARG A 11 -10.39 16.56 -57.49
N GLN A 12 -11.52 16.54 -56.81
CA GLN A 12 -11.68 17.01 -55.44
C GLN A 12 -10.76 16.17 -54.56
N LYS A 13 -9.58 16.70 -54.21
CA LYS A 13 -8.61 16.03 -53.37
C LYS A 13 -9.23 15.95 -51.97
N SER A 14 -9.89 14.83 -51.66
CA SER A 14 -10.40 14.56 -50.31
C SER A 14 -9.23 14.74 -49.36
N ARG A 15 -9.30 15.75 -48.49
CA ARG A 15 -8.33 15.93 -47.40
C ARG A 15 -8.58 14.80 -46.42
N GLY A 16 -7.98 13.63 -46.68
CA GLY A 16 -8.01 12.49 -45.77
C GLY A 16 -7.48 12.95 -44.42
N ILE A 17 -8.22 12.63 -43.36
CA ILE A 17 -7.80 12.91 -41.99
C ILE A 17 -6.45 12.21 -41.80
N SER A 18 -5.45 12.99 -41.40
CA SER A 18 -4.07 12.53 -41.27
C SER A 18 -4.00 11.31 -40.34
N PRO A 19 -3.31 10.21 -40.71
CA PRO A 19 -3.21 9.02 -39.87
C PRO A 19 -2.61 9.31 -38.48
N TYR A 20 -1.85 10.40 -38.35
CA TYR A 20 -1.31 10.88 -37.07
C TYR A 20 -2.38 11.36 -36.07
N ILE A 21 -3.58 11.73 -36.54
CA ILE A 21 -4.72 12.12 -35.68
C ILE A 21 -5.33 10.89 -35.00
N PHE A 22 -5.40 9.75 -35.69
CA PHE A 22 -5.86 8.50 -35.08
C PHE A 22 -4.83 7.92 -34.11
N LEU A 23 -3.54 8.08 -34.41
CA LEU A 23 -2.45 7.67 -33.52
C LEU A 23 -2.45 8.48 -32.21
N SER A 24 -2.71 9.79 -32.28
CA SER A 24 -2.77 10.66 -31.10
C SER A 24 -4.04 10.43 -30.26
N ILE A 25 -5.20 10.21 -30.87
CA ILE A 25 -6.43 9.84 -30.14
C ILE A 25 -6.26 8.50 -29.44
N GLY A 26 -5.66 7.51 -30.11
CA GLY A 26 -5.37 6.20 -29.52
C GLY A 26 -4.44 6.30 -28.30
N ALA A 27 -3.37 7.09 -28.40
CA ALA A 27 -2.44 7.31 -27.29
C ALA A 27 -3.13 8.01 -26.11
N VAL A 28 -3.94 9.05 -26.36
CA VAL A 28 -4.71 9.73 -25.30
C VAL A 28 -5.72 8.79 -24.63
N ALA A 29 -6.42 7.95 -25.40
CA ALA A 29 -7.34 6.97 -24.85
C ALA A 29 -6.64 5.94 -23.97
N ILE A 30 -5.46 5.44 -24.38
CA ILE A 30 -4.67 4.49 -23.56
C ILE A 30 -4.24 5.15 -22.25
N VAL A 31 -3.75 6.39 -22.28
CA VAL A 31 -3.37 7.12 -21.07
C VAL A 31 -4.58 7.36 -20.16
N ALA A 32 -5.73 7.75 -20.72
CA ALA A 32 -6.95 7.95 -19.95
C ALA A 32 -7.46 6.64 -19.32
N ILE A 33 -7.40 5.52 -20.04
CA ILE A 33 -7.76 4.20 -19.52
C ILE A 33 -6.79 3.78 -18.41
N ALA A 34 -5.48 3.94 -18.61
CA ALA A 34 -4.48 3.62 -17.60
C ALA A 34 -4.70 4.44 -16.33
N LEU A 35 -4.92 5.75 -16.46
CA LEU A 35 -5.26 6.63 -15.34
C LEU A 35 -6.56 6.19 -14.64
N GLY A 36 -7.61 5.89 -15.41
CA GLY A 36 -8.88 5.39 -14.88
C GLY A 36 -8.70 4.08 -14.09
N VAL A 37 -7.93 3.13 -14.62
CA VAL A 37 -7.61 1.87 -13.94
C VAL A 37 -6.83 2.12 -12.65
N THR A 38 -5.83 3.02 -12.66
CA THR A 38 -5.07 3.34 -11.44
C THR A 38 -5.92 3.97 -10.36
N LEU A 39 -6.83 4.90 -10.72
CA LEU A 39 -7.73 5.55 -9.78
C LEU A 39 -8.74 4.57 -9.19
N VAL A 40 -9.29 3.68 -10.02
CA VAL A 40 -10.23 2.64 -9.58
C VAL A 40 -9.54 1.64 -8.66
N ASN A 41 -8.33 1.21 -8.98
CA ASN A 41 -7.57 0.29 -8.14
C ASN A 41 -7.23 0.93 -6.80
N GLN A 42 -6.75 2.18 -6.80
CA GLN A 42 -6.45 2.89 -5.55
C GLN A 42 -7.69 3.08 -4.67
N ALA A 43 -8.85 3.39 -5.27
CA ALA A 43 -10.11 3.53 -4.55
C ALA A 43 -10.64 2.20 -3.98
N ARG A 44 -10.24 1.06 -4.54
CA ARG A 44 -10.66 -0.28 -4.11
C ARG A 44 -9.71 -0.94 -3.12
N SER A 45 -8.47 -0.47 -3.02
CA SER A 45 -7.49 -1.08 -2.13
C SER A 45 -7.91 -0.88 -0.65
N PRO A 46 -7.99 -1.94 0.17
CA PRO A 46 -8.43 -1.84 1.57
C PRO A 46 -7.52 -0.95 2.42
N GLY A 47 -8.13 -0.16 3.31
CA GLY A 47 -7.41 0.76 4.20
C GLY A 47 -6.96 2.06 3.55
N GLU A 48 -6.53 2.99 4.39
CA GLU A 48 -6.11 4.34 4.03
C GLU A 48 -4.65 4.35 3.58
N ALA A 49 -4.35 5.15 2.56
CA ALA A 49 -2.98 5.45 2.16
C ALA A 49 -2.47 6.54 3.10
N VAL A 50 -1.23 6.39 3.56
CA VAL A 50 -0.65 7.30 4.54
C VAL A 50 0.29 8.32 3.88
N PRO A 51 0.53 9.48 4.51
CA PRO A 51 1.57 10.39 4.06
C PRO A 51 2.94 9.70 4.03
N LEU A 52 3.66 9.85 2.92
CA LEU A 52 4.98 9.25 2.73
C LEU A 52 6.05 10.06 3.47
N MET A 53 6.97 9.35 4.13
CA MET A 53 8.21 9.94 4.61
C MET A 53 9.12 10.37 3.45
N PRO A 54 10.04 11.33 3.68
CA PRO A 54 11.10 11.63 2.73
C PRO A 54 11.85 10.37 2.29
N ALA A 55 12.26 10.31 1.02
CA ALA A 55 12.80 9.10 0.40
C ALA A 55 13.99 8.50 1.18
N GLN A 56 14.84 9.35 1.78
CA GLN A 56 16.00 8.92 2.57
C GLN A 56 15.63 8.19 3.88
N PHE A 57 14.40 8.33 4.36
CA PHE A 57 13.92 7.70 5.60
C PHE A 57 12.87 6.60 5.34
N ARG A 58 12.19 6.65 4.19
CA ARG A 58 11.07 5.77 3.85
C ARG A 58 11.40 4.28 3.97
N ASN A 59 12.60 3.87 3.55
CA ASN A 59 13.10 2.50 3.63
C ASN A 59 14.56 2.47 4.14
N ALA A 60 14.81 3.09 5.30
CA ALA A 60 16.15 3.20 5.86
C ALA A 60 16.44 2.09 6.89
N HIS A 61 17.39 1.21 6.60
CA HIS A 61 17.86 0.21 7.55
C HIS A 61 18.85 0.84 8.56
N THR A 62 18.61 0.63 9.86
CA THR A 62 19.41 1.16 10.97
C THR A 62 19.93 0.03 11.88
N TRP A 63 21.20 0.10 12.28
CA TRP A 63 21.95 -1.00 12.92
C TRP A 63 21.63 -1.23 14.41
N LEU A 64 21.12 -0.22 15.13
CA LEU A 64 20.78 -0.34 16.55
C LEU A 64 19.29 -0.08 16.77
N GLY A 65 18.54 -1.08 17.20
CA GLY A 65 17.17 -0.95 17.71
C GLY A 65 17.03 -0.17 19.03
N ILE A 66 17.90 0.81 19.29
CA ILE A 66 17.96 1.59 20.55
C ILE A 66 17.58 3.07 20.30
N SER A 67 17.40 3.49 19.05
CA SER A 67 16.94 4.83 18.67
C SER A 67 15.77 4.75 17.69
N MET A 68 14.73 3.98 18.01
CA MET A 68 13.60 3.73 17.09
C MET A 68 12.73 4.96 16.80
N ASP A 69 13.08 6.06 17.44
CA ASP A 69 12.59 7.40 17.18
C ASP A 69 13.71 8.31 16.72
N SER A 70 15.02 8.01 16.71
CA SER A 70 16.06 9.01 16.39
C SER A 70 17.15 8.64 15.37
N ASN A 71 17.62 9.65 14.63
CA ASN A 71 18.65 9.54 13.59
C ASN A 71 20.06 9.36 14.16
N GLU A 72 21.06 9.23 13.29
CA GLU A 72 22.49 9.15 13.63
C GLU A 72 23.02 10.35 14.47
N LYS A 73 22.27 11.46 14.52
CA LYS A 73 22.53 12.65 15.34
C LYS A 73 21.71 12.70 16.64
N GLY A 74 20.89 11.68 16.91
CA GLY A 74 20.02 11.61 18.09
C GLY A 74 18.72 12.41 18.01
N GLU A 75 18.36 12.96 16.84
CA GLU A 75 17.11 13.72 16.65
C GLU A 75 15.92 12.81 16.42
N ASN A 76 14.78 13.08 17.07
CA ASN A 76 13.60 12.25 16.89
C ASN A 76 13.03 12.39 15.45
N ILE A 77 13.07 11.35 14.62
CA ILE A 77 12.33 11.21 13.37
C ILE A 77 11.04 10.44 13.68
N PRO A 78 9.92 11.13 13.96
CA PRO A 78 8.64 10.46 14.16
C PRO A 78 8.17 9.80 12.85
N TYR A 79 7.61 8.60 12.96
CA TYR A 79 6.86 7.99 11.87
C TYR A 79 5.63 8.84 11.53
N THR A 80 5.15 8.74 10.29
CA THR A 80 3.96 9.48 9.84
C THR A 80 2.65 8.91 10.39
N THR A 81 2.68 7.70 10.94
CA THR A 81 1.52 7.04 11.57
C THR A 81 1.90 6.35 12.88
N ASP A 82 0.88 6.15 13.72
CA ASP A 82 0.94 5.29 14.90
C ASP A 82 -0.26 4.31 14.88
N PRO A 83 -0.04 2.98 14.85
CA PRO A 83 1.25 2.30 14.66
C PRO A 83 1.94 2.69 13.34
N PRO A 84 3.27 2.55 13.24
CA PRO A 84 3.99 2.90 12.03
C PRO A 84 3.70 1.90 10.92
N THR A 85 3.76 2.37 9.68
CA THR A 85 3.50 1.58 8.47
C THR A 85 4.73 1.41 7.58
N HIS A 86 5.70 2.31 7.72
CA HIS A 86 6.96 2.37 6.98
C HIS A 86 7.90 3.34 7.70
N GLY A 87 9.15 3.45 7.24
CA GLY A 87 10.14 4.38 7.79
C GLY A 87 11.43 3.67 8.22
N PRO A 88 12.31 4.34 8.97
CA PRO A 88 13.55 3.75 9.43
C PRO A 88 13.30 2.53 10.31
N HIS A 89 14.00 1.44 10.07
CA HIS A 89 13.75 0.19 10.78
C HIS A 89 15.02 -0.66 10.88
N THR A 90 14.95 -1.81 11.57
CA THR A 90 16.12 -2.66 11.84
C THR A 90 16.24 -3.78 10.82
N THR A 91 17.43 -4.35 10.64
CA THR A 91 17.66 -5.55 9.82
C THR A 91 17.11 -6.85 10.45
N PHE A 92 16.55 -6.80 11.66
CA PHE A 92 15.93 -7.95 12.30
C PHE A 92 14.44 -8.08 11.96
N LEU A 93 14.00 -9.33 11.82
CA LEU A 93 12.62 -9.71 11.53
C LEU A 93 11.99 -10.39 12.75
N ALA A 94 10.74 -10.08 13.07
CA ALA A 94 9.98 -10.86 14.05
C ALA A 94 9.54 -12.19 13.44
N ALA A 95 9.39 -13.22 14.28
CA ALA A 95 8.74 -14.45 13.85
C ALA A 95 7.32 -14.16 13.34
N TRP A 96 6.92 -14.80 12.24
CA TRP A 96 5.54 -14.72 11.76
C TRP A 96 4.58 -15.41 12.74
N GLY A 97 3.33 -14.96 12.78
CA GLY A 97 2.28 -15.52 13.62
C GLY A 97 1.96 -14.68 14.86
N VAL A 98 1.55 -15.35 15.93
CA VAL A 98 0.96 -14.70 17.10
C VAL A 98 2.00 -14.47 18.20
N HIS A 99 2.13 -13.21 18.61
CA HIS A 99 2.95 -12.78 19.74
C HIS A 99 2.06 -12.40 20.92
N LYS A 100 2.42 -12.88 22.11
CA LYS A 100 1.70 -12.57 23.35
C LYS A 100 2.21 -11.30 24.02
N ASP A 101 3.44 -10.90 23.70
CA ASP A 101 4.10 -9.71 24.22
C ASP A 101 4.29 -8.68 23.10
N PRO A 102 4.33 -7.36 23.42
CA PRO A 102 4.52 -6.33 22.40
C PRO A 102 5.85 -6.52 21.66
N VAL A 103 5.78 -6.58 20.33
CA VAL A 103 6.98 -6.61 19.49
C VAL A 103 7.42 -5.18 19.16
N PRO A 104 8.74 -4.87 19.20
CA PRO A 104 9.25 -3.55 18.85
C PRO A 104 8.82 -3.08 17.44
N ARG A 105 8.32 -1.85 17.35
CA ARG A 105 7.78 -1.24 16.10
C ARG A 105 8.70 -1.37 14.89
N ALA A 106 9.98 -1.00 15.02
CA ALA A 106 10.98 -1.09 13.96
C ALA A 106 11.24 -2.53 13.49
N ILE A 107 11.07 -3.55 14.34
CA ILE A 107 11.18 -4.94 13.87
C ILE A 107 9.97 -5.26 12.97
N LEU A 108 8.77 -4.81 13.38
CA LEU A 108 7.54 -5.04 12.62
C LEU A 108 7.48 -4.24 11.31
N ILE A 109 8.16 -3.09 11.21
CA ILE A 109 8.31 -2.38 9.94
C ILE A 109 9.10 -3.22 8.94
N HIS A 110 10.16 -3.91 9.35
CA HIS A 110 10.87 -4.85 8.47
C HIS A 110 9.94 -5.99 8.04
N ASN A 111 9.13 -6.54 8.95
CA ASN A 111 8.10 -7.51 8.55
C ASN A 111 7.19 -6.94 7.45
N MET A 112 6.77 -5.67 7.53
CA MET A 112 5.95 -5.05 6.48
C MET A 112 6.72 -4.77 5.19
N GLU A 113 8.02 -4.48 5.25
CA GLU A 113 8.87 -4.40 4.06
C GLU A 113 8.90 -5.76 3.34
N ASP A 114 9.03 -6.85 4.09
CA ASP A 114 8.97 -8.25 3.64
C ASP A 114 7.55 -8.72 3.25
N GLY A 115 6.66 -7.77 2.92
CA GLY A 115 5.28 -8.02 2.54
C GLY A 115 4.40 -8.50 3.67
N GLY A 116 4.74 -8.16 4.91
CA GLY A 116 3.98 -8.49 6.10
C GLY A 116 2.74 -7.62 6.28
N VAL A 117 1.73 -8.20 6.91
CA VAL A 117 0.59 -7.51 7.50
C VAL A 117 0.68 -7.67 9.02
N VAL A 118 0.67 -6.56 9.74
CA VAL A 118 0.70 -6.56 11.20
C VAL A 118 -0.68 -6.20 11.71
N ILE A 119 -1.24 -7.08 12.52
CA ILE A 119 -2.48 -6.90 13.27
C ILE A 119 -2.09 -6.49 14.68
N TRP A 120 -2.38 -5.23 15.02
CA TRP A 120 -2.19 -4.66 16.33
C TRP A 120 -3.52 -4.71 17.07
N TYR A 121 -3.51 -5.18 18.32
CA TYR A 121 -4.69 -5.11 19.18
C TYR A 121 -4.39 -4.37 20.48
N SER A 122 -5.37 -3.62 20.97
CA SER A 122 -5.28 -3.00 22.28
C SER A 122 -5.62 -4.04 23.35
N PRO A 123 -4.73 -4.35 24.31
CA PRO A 123 -5.03 -5.29 25.38
C PRO A 123 -6.10 -4.75 26.35
N THR A 124 -6.38 -3.45 26.34
CA THR A 124 -7.36 -2.80 27.22
C THR A 124 -8.70 -2.55 26.52
N LEU A 125 -8.70 -2.33 25.20
CA LEU A 125 -9.91 -2.01 24.44
C LEU A 125 -10.48 -3.21 23.66
N ALA A 126 -9.65 -4.16 23.22
CA ALA A 126 -10.11 -5.30 22.45
C ALA A 126 -10.72 -6.39 23.36
N PRO A 127 -11.96 -6.86 23.10
CA PRO A 127 -12.53 -7.98 23.83
C PRO A 127 -11.71 -9.26 23.69
N VAL A 128 -11.72 -10.13 24.70
CA VAL A 128 -11.00 -11.41 24.69
C VAL A 128 -11.43 -12.28 23.49
N ASP A 129 -12.73 -12.33 23.18
CA ASP A 129 -13.24 -13.08 22.03
C ASP A 129 -12.73 -12.52 20.70
N THR A 130 -12.56 -11.19 20.60
CA THR A 130 -11.94 -10.55 19.44
C THR A 130 -10.49 -10.99 19.28
N ILE A 131 -9.70 -10.99 20.36
CA ILE A 131 -8.30 -11.42 20.33
C ILE A 131 -8.19 -12.90 19.93
N LYS A 132 -9.10 -13.75 20.42
CA LYS A 132 -9.19 -15.15 20.03
C LYS A 132 -9.47 -15.32 18.54
N LYS A 133 -10.46 -14.59 18.01
CA LYS A 133 -10.75 -14.61 16.57
C LYS A 133 -9.59 -14.08 15.73
N LEU A 134 -8.95 -12.99 16.13
CA LEU A 134 -7.75 -12.48 15.45
C LEU A 134 -6.62 -13.52 15.44
N THR A 135 -6.46 -14.28 16.53
CA THR A 135 -5.52 -15.40 16.62
C THR A 135 -5.86 -16.49 15.59
N GLU A 136 -7.12 -16.91 15.52
CA GLU A 136 -7.60 -17.90 14.53
C GLU A 136 -7.40 -17.39 13.10
N ILE A 137 -7.69 -16.11 12.83
CA ILE A 137 -7.46 -15.48 11.52
C ILE A 137 -5.98 -15.54 11.18
N THR A 138 -5.10 -15.13 12.09
CA THR A 138 -3.64 -15.08 11.89
C THR A 138 -3.08 -16.46 11.58
N GLN A 139 -3.56 -17.50 12.26
CA GLN A 139 -3.13 -18.88 12.04
C GLN A 139 -3.44 -19.42 10.64
N ARG A 140 -4.40 -18.83 9.91
CA ARG A 140 -4.64 -19.16 8.50
C ARG A 140 -3.55 -18.65 7.56
N TYR A 141 -2.72 -17.72 8.02
CA TYR A 141 -1.63 -17.09 7.27
C TYR A 141 -0.29 -17.38 7.97
N PRO A 142 0.27 -18.59 7.83
CA PRO A 142 1.49 -18.99 8.52
C PRO A 142 2.75 -18.22 8.07
N LYS A 143 2.63 -17.38 7.04
CA LYS A 143 3.67 -16.50 6.51
C LYS A 143 3.08 -15.11 6.34
N HIS A 144 3.91 -14.07 6.47
CA HIS A 144 3.55 -12.68 6.17
C HIS A 144 2.45 -12.06 7.04
N VAL A 145 2.03 -12.68 8.15
CA VAL A 145 1.10 -12.05 9.09
C VAL A 145 1.63 -12.15 10.50
N VAL A 146 1.57 -11.04 11.23
CA VAL A 146 1.91 -10.94 12.65
C VAL A 146 0.71 -10.42 13.43
N LEU A 147 0.40 -11.03 14.56
CA LEU A 147 -0.54 -10.49 15.55
C LEU A 147 0.23 -10.15 16.83
N THR A 148 0.11 -8.92 17.32
CA THR A 148 0.82 -8.46 18.52
C THR A 148 -0.03 -7.48 19.34
N PRO A 149 0.06 -7.51 20.69
CA PRO A 149 -0.52 -6.45 21.50
C PRO A 149 0.21 -5.12 21.27
N TYR A 150 -0.53 -4.02 21.34
CA TYR A 150 0.02 -2.67 21.30
C TYR A 150 -0.75 -1.76 22.29
N PRO A 151 -0.24 -1.62 23.54
CA PRO A 151 -0.92 -0.86 24.59
C PRO A 151 -1.28 0.60 24.28
N PRO A 152 -0.48 1.37 23.50
CA PRO A 152 -0.80 2.77 23.20
C PRO A 152 -2.02 3.00 22.30
N LEU A 153 -2.60 1.94 21.73
CA LEU A 153 -3.72 2.07 20.79
C LEU A 153 -4.93 2.77 21.40
N THR A 154 -5.47 3.73 20.65
CA THR A 154 -6.75 4.41 20.91
C THR A 154 -7.93 3.73 20.20
N THR A 155 -7.66 2.80 19.28
CA THR A 155 -8.65 1.96 18.57
C THR A 155 -8.41 0.49 18.93
N PRO A 156 -9.45 -0.34 19.15
CA PRO A 156 -9.29 -1.74 19.55
C PRO A 156 -8.41 -2.59 18.63
N ILE A 157 -8.53 -2.39 17.32
CA ILE A 157 -7.80 -3.16 16.31
C ILE A 157 -7.28 -2.20 15.25
N VAL A 158 -6.01 -2.36 14.89
CA VAL A 158 -5.41 -1.69 13.74
C VAL A 158 -4.67 -2.73 12.91
N LEU A 159 -4.84 -2.69 11.59
CA LEU A 159 -4.02 -3.46 10.66
C LEU A 159 -3.11 -2.50 9.91
N THR A 160 -1.84 -2.86 9.79
CA THR A 160 -0.89 -2.12 8.97
C THR A 160 -0.23 -3.05 7.96
N ALA A 161 0.01 -2.51 6.77
CA ALA A 161 0.95 -3.01 5.79
C ALA A 161 1.83 -1.84 5.35
N TRP A 162 2.80 -2.08 4.48
CA TRP A 162 3.65 -1.02 3.96
C TRP A 162 2.81 0.15 3.39
N GLU A 163 2.90 1.32 4.03
CA GLU A 163 2.16 2.56 3.69
C GLU A 163 0.63 2.47 3.73
N ARG A 164 0.07 1.46 4.39
CA ARG A 164 -1.38 1.23 4.45
C ARG A 164 -1.83 0.96 5.87
N ILE A 165 -2.94 1.57 6.27
CA ILE A 165 -3.50 1.42 7.61
C ILE A 165 -5.02 1.24 7.57
N LEU A 166 -5.52 0.31 8.37
CA LEU A 166 -6.95 0.08 8.57
C LEU A 166 -7.24 0.06 10.07
N ARG A 167 -8.10 0.96 10.53
CA ARG A 167 -8.53 1.05 11.93
C ARG A 167 -9.94 0.49 12.06
N LEU A 168 -10.18 -0.35 13.07
CA LEU A 168 -11.46 -1.00 13.29
C LEU A 168 -11.88 -0.88 14.75
N ASP A 169 -13.03 -0.24 14.99
CA ASP A 169 -13.64 -0.13 16.33
C ASP A 169 -14.19 -1.46 16.83
N ASN A 170 -14.53 -2.36 15.91
CA ASN A 170 -15.00 -3.71 16.19
C ASN A 170 -14.42 -4.66 15.15
N LEU A 171 -14.26 -5.94 15.51
CA LEU A 171 -13.78 -6.94 14.55
C LEU A 171 -14.78 -7.11 13.40
N ASP A 172 -14.34 -6.70 12.22
CA ASP A 172 -14.95 -7.05 10.94
C ASP A 172 -14.04 -8.08 10.25
N GLU A 173 -14.41 -9.36 10.36
CA GLU A 173 -13.60 -10.46 9.81
C GLU A 173 -13.44 -10.36 8.29
N GLY A 174 -14.45 -9.84 7.59
CA GLY A 174 -14.42 -9.63 6.14
C GLY A 174 -13.35 -8.62 5.75
N LYS A 175 -13.41 -7.42 6.34
CA LYS A 175 -12.41 -6.35 6.09
C LYS A 175 -11.01 -6.75 6.52
N THR A 176 -10.90 -7.48 7.63
CA THR A 176 -9.62 -8.00 8.13
C THR A 176 -8.99 -8.93 7.10
N VAL A 177 -9.76 -9.90 6.59
CA VAL A 177 -9.28 -10.84 5.56
C VAL A 177 -9.00 -10.15 4.24
N GLU A 178 -9.84 -9.20 3.83
CA GLU A 178 -9.65 -8.43 2.61
C GLU A 178 -8.34 -7.64 2.66
N PHE A 179 -8.05 -6.95 3.77
CA PHE A 179 -6.81 -6.23 3.98
C PHE A 179 -5.60 -7.16 3.98
N ILE A 180 -5.66 -8.29 4.68
CA ILE A 180 -4.56 -9.27 4.69
C ILE A 180 -4.24 -9.73 3.26
N ASN A 181 -5.27 -10.16 2.51
CA ASN A 181 -5.09 -10.67 1.15
C ASN A 181 -4.61 -9.61 0.15
N ALA A 182 -4.93 -8.34 0.38
CA ALA A 182 -4.50 -7.26 -0.48
C ALA A 182 -2.99 -6.96 -0.39
N TYR A 183 -2.34 -7.27 0.73
CA TYR A 183 -0.95 -6.84 0.98
C TYR A 183 0.04 -7.94 1.34
N GLN A 184 -0.42 -9.09 1.85
CA GLN A 184 0.51 -10.15 2.23
C GLN A 184 1.34 -10.65 1.04
N GLY A 185 2.66 -10.74 1.23
CA GLY A 185 3.63 -11.18 0.23
C GLY A 185 4.04 -10.13 -0.81
N ILE A 186 3.60 -8.88 -0.70
CA ILE A 186 4.09 -7.77 -1.55
C ILE A 186 5.40 -7.25 -0.96
N ASP A 187 6.53 -7.67 -1.52
CA ASP A 187 7.87 -7.27 -1.10
C ASP A 187 8.22 -5.81 -1.52
N HIS A 188 8.75 -5.02 -0.58
CA HIS A 188 9.11 -3.61 -0.74
C HIS A 188 10.62 -3.32 -0.66
N HIS A 189 11.47 -4.35 -0.66
CA HIS A 189 12.90 -4.14 -0.80
C HIS A 189 13.22 -3.39 -2.10
N ALA A 190 14.16 -2.45 -2.01
CA ALA A 190 14.75 -1.86 -3.20
C ALA A 190 15.47 -2.96 -4.00
N ARG A 191 14.95 -3.28 -5.19
CA ARG A 191 15.63 -4.16 -6.15
C ARG A 191 16.83 -3.48 -6.80
#